data_AF-M2AA86-F1
#
_entry.id   AF-M2AA86-F1
#
_cell.length_a   1.000
_cell.length_b   1.000
_cell.length_c   1.000
_cell.angle_alpha   90.00
_cell.angle_beta   90.00
_cell.angle_gamma   90.00
#
_symmetry.space_group_name_H-M   'P 1'
#
loop_
_entity.id
_entity.type
_entity.pdbx_description
1 polymer ?
#
loop_
_entity_poly.entity_id
_entity_poly.type
_entity_poly.pdbx_seq_one_letter_code
_entity_poly.pdbx_strand_id
1 'polypeptide(L)'
;MGVLRSASNEDFPLHANTLQCLEELSRAQCFLSEDVAVLAHNYRYLRSIEGKLRLLNTVARHELPLGFDDEEPTLELKQLASLTSADSPQSLLQECEAIRVKNRELLNRLVPKS
;
A
#
# COMPACT_ATOMS: atom_id res chain seq x y z
N MET A 1 12.50 -13.41 3.92
CA MET A 1 12.30 -13.95 5.28
C MET A 1 11.36 -13.01 6.03
N GLY A 2 10.14 -13.44 6.42
CA GLY A 2 9.15 -12.56 7.07
C GLY A 2 9.10 -12.71 8.60
N VAL A 3 8.48 -11.74 9.29
CA VAL A 3 8.37 -11.62 10.77
C VAL A 3 8.05 -12.95 11.47
N LEU A 4 7.08 -13.72 10.94
CA LEU A 4 6.63 -14.98 11.55
C LEU A 4 7.63 -16.14 11.44
N ARG A 5 8.58 -16.11 10.49
CA ARG A 5 9.67 -17.11 10.40
C ARG A 5 10.90 -16.71 11.23
N SER A 6 11.10 -15.42 11.48
CA SER A 6 12.19 -14.92 12.33
C SER A 6 11.82 -14.95 13.82
N ALA A 7 10.55 -14.73 14.16
CA ALA A 7 10.03 -14.75 15.54
C ALA A 7 10.10 -16.14 16.21
N SER A 8 10.30 -17.21 15.46
CA SER A 8 10.52 -18.55 16.01
C SER A 8 11.94 -18.78 16.55
N ASN A 9 12.88 -17.86 16.30
CA ASN A 9 14.29 -18.04 16.68
C ASN A 9 14.87 -16.94 17.59
N GLU A 10 14.23 -15.76 17.74
CA GLU A 10 14.60 -14.71 18.70
C GLU A 10 13.37 -13.84 19.11
N ASP A 11 13.51 -13.08 20.21
CA ASP A 11 12.57 -12.06 20.73
C ASP A 11 12.35 -10.90 19.72
N PHE A 12 11.77 -11.20 18.56
CA PHE A 12 11.47 -10.19 17.56
C PHE A 12 10.32 -9.30 18.06
N PRO A 13 10.51 -7.98 18.22
CA PRO A 13 9.49 -7.12 18.79
C PRO A 13 8.30 -7.01 17.83
N LEU A 14 7.12 -7.42 18.32
CA LEU A 14 5.87 -7.26 17.60
C LEU A 14 5.32 -5.85 17.84
N HIS A 15 5.24 -5.05 16.78
CA HIS A 15 4.60 -3.73 16.83
C HIS A 15 3.20 -3.77 16.19
N ALA A 16 2.26 -3.01 16.76
CA ALA A 16 0.97 -2.76 16.12
C ALA A 16 1.08 -1.86 14.88
N ASN A 17 2.19 -1.12 14.76
CA ASN A 17 2.47 -0.21 13.66
C ASN A 17 3.25 -0.91 12.55
N THR A 18 2.64 -0.99 11.36
CA THR A 18 3.23 -1.62 10.18
C THR A 18 4.59 -1.03 9.79
N LEU A 19 4.77 0.29 9.89
CA LEU A 19 6.04 0.94 9.54
C LEU A 19 7.15 0.59 10.52
N GLN A 20 6.85 0.54 11.83
CA GLN A 20 7.82 0.10 12.83
C GLN A 20 8.25 -1.35 12.58
N CYS A 21 7.30 -2.26 12.30
CA CYS A 21 7.64 -3.64 11.94
C CYS A 21 8.57 -3.74 10.72
N LEU A 22 8.35 -2.91 9.68
CA LEU A 22 9.24 -2.90 8.51
C LEU A 22 10.64 -2.41 8.86
N GLU A 23 10.75 -1.38 9.71
CA GLU A 23 12.04 -0.88 10.20
C GLU A 23 12.80 -1.93 11.03
N GLU A 24 12.10 -2.65 11.92
CA GLU A 24 12.69 -3.75 12.69
C GLU A 24 13.19 -4.88 11.76
N LEU A 25 12.44 -5.22 10.72
CA LEU A 25 12.86 -6.22 9.73
C LEU A 25 14.12 -5.79 8.96
N SER A 26 14.26 -4.50 8.66
CA SER A 26 15.50 -3.99 8.06
C SER A 26 16.65 -4.01 9.06
N ARG A 27 16.43 -3.62 10.31
CA ARG A 27 17.46 -3.61 11.37
C ARG A 27 17.98 -5.00 11.68
N ALA A 28 17.10 -6.00 11.68
CA ALA A 28 17.45 -7.41 11.80
C ALA A 28 18.00 -8.02 10.49
N GLN A 29 18.27 -7.20 9.47
CA GLN A 29 18.79 -7.62 8.16
C GLN A 29 17.92 -8.68 7.45
N CYS A 30 16.65 -8.81 7.84
CA CYS A 30 15.71 -9.73 7.20
C CYS A 30 15.28 -9.23 5.83
N PHE A 31 15.15 -7.90 5.68
CA PHE A 31 14.87 -7.19 4.44
C PHE A 31 15.93 -6.12 4.16
N LEU A 32 16.17 -5.85 2.88
CA LEU A 32 17.03 -4.74 2.47
C LEU A 32 16.37 -3.40 2.82
N SER A 33 17.18 -2.41 3.22
CA SER A 33 16.67 -1.09 3.59
C SER A 33 15.97 -0.38 2.43
N GLU A 34 16.41 -0.60 1.19
CA GLU A 34 15.75 -0.09 -0.01
C GLU A 34 14.34 -0.66 -0.19
N ASP A 35 14.15 -1.96 0.08
CA ASP A 35 12.85 -2.62 -0.04
C ASP A 35 11.88 -2.10 1.02
N VAL A 36 12.38 -1.91 2.24
CA VAL A 36 11.62 -1.33 3.33
C VAL A 36 11.24 0.12 3.04
N ALA A 37 12.13 0.93 2.44
CA ALA A 37 11.81 2.29 2.04
C ALA A 37 10.68 2.33 1.00
N VAL A 38 10.73 1.45 -0.01
CA VAL A 38 9.66 1.35 -1.03
C VAL A 38 8.34 0.90 -0.40
N LEU A 39 8.36 -0.15 0.43
CA LEU A 39 7.15 -0.64 1.10
C LEU A 39 6.54 0.42 2.04
N ALA A 40 7.38 1.17 2.77
CA ALA A 40 6.93 2.24 3.66
C ALA A 40 6.29 3.39 2.88
N HIS A 41 6.89 3.79 1.76
CA HIS A 41 6.32 4.80 0.86
C HIS A 41 4.96 4.35 0.33
N ASN A 42 4.90 3.13 -0.23
CA ASN A 42 3.70 2.55 -0.81
C ASN A 42 2.58 2.40 0.23
N TYR A 43 2.89 1.97 1.45
CA TYR A 43 1.93 1.89 2.55
C TYR A 43 1.35 3.26 2.90
N ARG A 44 2.19 4.29 3.06
CA ARG A 44 1.73 5.65 3.37
C ARG A 44 0.81 6.19 2.27
N TYR A 45 1.18 5.95 1.01
CA TYR A 45 0.37 6.36 -0.13
C TYR A 45 -1.01 5.70 -0.10
N LEU A 46 -1.07 4.36 -0.10
CA LEU A 46 -2.34 3.62 -0.12
C LEU A 46 -3.20 3.91 1.12
N ARG A 47 -2.59 4.05 2.30
CA ARG A 47 -3.30 4.42 3.54
C ARG A 47 -3.89 5.83 3.47
N SER A 48 -3.21 6.75 2.78
CA SER A 48 -3.70 8.11 2.53
C SER A 48 -4.89 8.12 1.58
N ILE A 49 -4.89 7.28 0.54
CA ILE A 49 -6.04 7.09 -0.35
C ILE A 49 -7.24 6.51 0.40
N GLU A 50 -7.04 5.45 1.17
CA GLU A 50 -8.07 4.83 2.01
C GLU A 50 -8.70 5.83 3.00
N GLY A 51 -7.87 6.68 3.61
CA GLY A 51 -8.35 7.77 4.47
C GLY A 51 -9.27 8.75 3.74
N LYS A 52 -8.92 9.13 2.50
CA LYS A 52 -9.75 10.03 1.68
C LYS A 52 -11.04 9.37 1.21
N LEU A 53 -11.00 8.09 0.83
CA LEU A 53 -12.21 7.33 0.50
C LEU A 53 -13.21 7.31 1.66
N ARG A 54 -12.73 7.17 2.90
CA ARG A 54 -13.57 7.29 4.10
C ARG A 54 -14.17 8.68 4.28
N LEU A 55 -13.43 9.74 3.97
CA LEU A 55 -13.94 11.12 4.03
C LEU A 55 -15.04 11.37 3.00
N LEU A 56 -14.91 10.77 1.81
CA LEU A 56 -15.90 10.85 0.74
C LEU A 56 -17.17 10.02 1.02
N ASN A 57 -17.19 9.27 2.13
CA ASN A 57 -18.30 8.39 2.51
C ASN A 57 -18.70 7.42 1.37
N THR A 58 -17.71 6.91 0.63
CA THR A 58 -17.97 5.98 -0.48
C THR A 58 -18.62 4.70 0.05
N VAL A 59 -19.56 4.14 -0.72
CA VAL A 59 -20.28 2.89 -0.36
C VAL A 59 -19.28 1.75 -0.14
N ALA A 60 -18.27 1.64 -1.00
CA ALA A 60 -17.12 0.76 -0.82
C ALA A 60 -15.93 1.57 -0.26
N ARG A 61 -15.73 1.53 1.05
CA ARG A 61 -14.70 2.32 1.77
C ARG A 61 -13.26 1.86 1.56
N HIS A 62 -13.06 0.72 0.89
CA HIS A 62 -11.75 0.10 0.65
C HIS A 62 -11.55 -0.30 -0.83
N GLU A 63 -12.46 0.11 -1.70
CA GLU A 63 -12.37 -0.11 -3.14
C GLU A 63 -12.29 1.23 -3.83
N LEU A 64 -11.53 1.29 -4.93
CA LEU A 64 -11.53 2.47 -5.77
C LEU A 64 -12.92 2.58 -6.40
N PRO A 65 -13.51 3.79 -6.49
CA PRO A 65 -14.83 4.00 -7.08
C PRO A 65 -14.70 3.95 -8.61
N LEU A 66 -14.44 2.74 -9.11
CA LEU A 66 -14.39 2.44 -10.53
C LEU A 66 -15.83 2.50 -11.05
N GLY A 67 -16.03 3.26 -12.14
CA GLY A 67 -17.23 3.14 -12.94
C GLY A 67 -17.22 1.82 -13.71
N PHE A 68 -18.19 1.63 -14.60
CA PHE A 68 -18.09 0.53 -15.57
C PHE A 68 -17.01 0.83 -16.60
N ASP A 69 -16.41 -0.21 -17.18
CA ASP A 69 -15.41 -0.07 -18.24
C ASP A 69 -16.02 0.74 -19.42
N ASP A 70 -15.23 1.64 -20.02
CA ASP A 70 -15.60 2.60 -21.07
C ASP A 70 -16.50 3.79 -20.67
N GLU A 71 -16.80 3.99 -19.38
CA GLU A 71 -17.56 5.15 -18.89
C GLU A 71 -16.69 6.33 -18.39
N GLU A 72 -17.31 7.50 -18.28
CA GLU A 72 -16.70 8.69 -17.67
C GLU A 72 -16.38 8.42 -16.18
N PRO A 73 -15.25 8.93 -15.64
CA PRO A 73 -14.92 8.78 -14.22
C PRO A 73 -16.07 9.24 -13.31
N THR A 74 -16.36 8.40 -12.30
CA THR A 74 -17.35 8.70 -11.25
C THR A 74 -17.04 10.01 -10.55
N LEU A 75 -18.08 10.65 -9.98
CA LEU A 75 -17.91 11.89 -9.23
C LEU A 75 -16.97 11.66 -8.03
N GLU A 76 -17.11 10.53 -7.36
CA GLU A 76 -16.27 10.11 -6.23
C GLU A 76 -14.81 9.96 -6.65
N LEU A 77 -14.53 9.41 -7.84
CA LEU A 77 -13.15 9.31 -8.33
C LEU A 77 -12.56 10.68 -8.67
N LYS A 78 -13.36 11.58 -9.26
CA LYS A 78 -12.95 12.97 -9.53
C LYS A 78 -12.65 13.73 -8.24
N GLN A 79 -13.49 13.57 -7.22
CA GLN A 79 -13.28 14.14 -5.89
C GLN A 79 -12.06 13.53 -5.18
N LEU A 80 -11.85 12.22 -5.33
CA LEU A 80 -10.67 11.56 -4.77
C LEU A 80 -9.40 12.10 -5.42
N ALA A 81 -9.40 12.26 -6.75
CA ALA A 81 -8.29 12.84 -7.50
C ALA A 81 -7.98 14.29 -7.12
N SER A 82 -9.00 15.09 -6.76
CA SER A 82 -8.77 16.47 -6.30
C SER A 82 -8.30 16.56 -4.85
N LEU A 83 -8.68 15.58 -4.01
CA LEU A 83 -8.17 15.45 -2.64
C LEU A 83 -6.73 14.91 -2.62
N THR A 84 -6.31 14.22 -3.67
CA THR A 84 -4.92 13.83 -3.90
C THR A 84 -4.22 14.89 -4.74
N SER A 85 -2.89 14.92 -4.71
CA SER A 85 -2.12 15.77 -5.63
C SER A 85 -2.02 15.13 -7.03
N ALA A 86 -3.04 14.40 -7.48
CA ALA A 86 -3.02 13.70 -8.76
C ALA A 86 -3.53 14.62 -9.86
N ASP A 87 -2.86 14.60 -11.01
CA ASP A 87 -3.23 15.44 -12.16
C ASP A 87 -4.60 15.06 -12.78
N SER A 88 -5.03 13.80 -12.60
CA SER A 88 -6.28 13.28 -13.14
C SER A 88 -6.78 12.06 -12.37
N PRO A 89 -8.07 11.71 -12.49
CA PRO A 89 -8.61 10.42 -12.07
C PRO A 89 -7.79 9.24 -12.60
N GLN A 90 -7.39 9.29 -13.86
CA GLN A 90 -6.66 8.22 -14.53
C GLN A 90 -5.24 8.08 -13.97
N SER A 91 -4.52 9.19 -13.75
CA SER A 91 -3.18 9.14 -13.16
C SER A 91 -3.21 8.61 -11.73
N LEU A 92 -4.24 8.96 -10.94
CA LEU A 92 -4.46 8.38 -9.62
C LEU A 92 -4.61 6.84 -9.68
N LEU A 93 -5.45 6.35 -10.60
CA LEU A 93 -5.67 4.91 -10.79
C LEU A 93 -4.39 4.20 -11.23
N GLN A 94 -3.66 4.77 -12.19
CA GLN A 94 -2.39 4.25 -12.67
C GLN A 94 -1.34 4.17 -11.56
N GLU A 95 -1.22 5.20 -10.73
CA GLU A 95 -0.29 5.22 -9.59
C GLU A 95 -0.67 4.15 -8.55
N CYS A 96 -1.96 4.02 -8.23
CA CYS A 96 -2.42 2.97 -7.33
C CYS A 96 -2.10 1.57 -7.86
N GLU A 97 -2.27 1.36 -9.16
CA GLU A 97 -1.97 0.08 -9.80
C GLU A 97 -0.47 -0.20 -9.83
N ALA A 98 0.35 0.78 -10.24
CA ALA A 98 1.80 0.66 -10.23
C ALA A 98 2.34 0.30 -8.84
N ILE A 99 1.84 0.96 -7.79
CA ILE A 99 2.19 0.67 -6.41
C ILE A 99 1.76 -0.76 -6.01
N ARG A 100 0.55 -1.20 -6.39
CA ARG A 100 0.07 -2.56 -6.08
C ARG A 100 0.90 -3.65 -6.78
N VAL A 101 1.22 -3.45 -8.06
CA VAL A 101 2.10 -4.34 -8.82
C VAL A 101 3.47 -4.39 -8.16
N LYS A 102 4.05 -3.22 -7.82
CA LYS A 102 5.36 -3.17 -7.17
C LYS A 102 5.37 -3.88 -5.82
N ASN A 103 4.35 -3.66 -5.00
CA ASN A 103 4.18 -4.37 -3.74
C ASN A 103 4.11 -5.89 -3.94
N ARG A 104 3.41 -6.35 -4.98
CA ARG A 104 3.32 -7.78 -5.29
C ARG A 104 4.68 -8.37 -5.68
N GLU A 105 5.44 -7.68 -6.53
CA GLU A 105 6.79 -8.09 -6.91
C GLU A 105 7.71 -8.21 -5.69
N LEU A 106 7.74 -7.16 -4.85
CA LEU A 106 8.53 -7.15 -3.62
C LEU A 106 8.12 -8.29 -2.70
N LEU A 107 6.81 -8.47 -2.46
CA LEU A 107 6.33 -9.53 -1.58
C LEU A 107 6.71 -10.92 -2.11
N ASN A 108 6.59 -11.18 -3.41
CA ASN A 108 6.97 -12.45 -4.01
C ASN A 108 8.46 -12.76 -3.82
N ARG A 109 9.32 -11.72 -3.87
CA ARG A 109 10.76 -11.86 -3.61
C ARG A 109 11.08 -12.04 -2.14
N LEU A 110 10.45 -11.26 -1.26
CA LEU A 110 10.71 -11.25 0.18
C LEU A 110 10.12 -12.46 0.91
N VAL A 111 9.02 -13.00 0.41
CA VAL A 111 8.29 -14.14 0.97
C VAL A 111 8.00 -15.13 -0.16
N PRO A 112 8.96 -16.03 -0.46
CA PRO A 112 8.76 -17.07 -1.47
C PRO A 112 7.54 -17.93 -1.11
N LYS A 113 6.71 -18.24 -2.10
CA LYS A 113 5.62 -19.21 -1.92
C LYS A 113 6.24 -20.56 -1.54
N SER A 114 5.78 -21.13 -0.43
CA SER A 114 6.15 -22.48 0.02
C SER A 114 5.39 -23.54 -0.76
#